data_AF-A0A925EBM3-F1
#
_entry.id   AF-A0A925EBM3-F1
#
_cell.length_a   1.000
_cell.length_b   1.000
_cell.length_c   1.000
_cell.angle_alpha   90.00
_cell.angle_beta   90.00
_cell.angle_gamma   90.00
#
_symmetry.space_group_name_H-M   'P 1'
#
loop_
_entity.id
_entity.type
_entity.pdbx_description
1 polymer ?
#
loop_
_entity_poly.entity_id
_entity_poly.type
_entity_poly.pdbx_seq_one_letter_code
_entity_poly.pdbx_strand_id
1 'polypeptide(L)'
;MKQKLFVSYSRRQTPFVDRFADYLEHNDYPLWLDYQRLVPARPWMEQITNGIAEMDVVLLVVSKDSIASTNVEPEWRLALKLKKRIILVIFEACPLPLELQACEWIDFRIHYKKSLQLLKNLLNAPQAPVESVAPQSGFKASIAFWLALILSVLVLIGSVPAWWTILVPYILVPLPFQIYKRNYIFSRVIPALLLLPFFTLFSATFFAQGGIFNEFENFYSYLLYPTFFTSWLLLIVLLMPAIQRRAMPQAARIQFAHPLAVTIQTPRSISFAIDHAAEDEIYAEDLTRGLEKYGHRLALDGEEVEASFVLISAYKTQTKYDPDHQAVYPIILQAADEIEPALQRIQWIDFRQGVRHMDKLAKLLPEPERLLRALAVPPTGTQEIFPFAVTALQYFFLFTGIIGVGGLLISSISLVTLVLQGDLGQDQWFRLILAGVNGIFLAVALFYSLRGLRSRRGGTAALYPLIVLTIFQAMIYFTNVSTIAYSDGSDQNLVNLLTSAAIGSIMTFIVFPVALVIVLPILLIRWRELTRWFPRRQSKPTNGLERLFLLYSPLNFRSLIFQSIFHLASLLYYFILLITFQVLDISRTFEIVLMLLVILFFRWLAVRMSQ
;
A
#
# COMPACT_ATOMS: atom_id res chain seq x y z
N MET A 1 -0.27 41.68 -17.30
CA MET A 1 0.22 40.31 -17.00
C MET A 1 -0.67 39.71 -15.93
N LYS A 2 -0.93 38.39 -15.95
CA LYS A 2 -1.68 37.72 -14.89
C LYS A 2 -0.85 37.72 -13.60
N GLN A 3 -1.52 37.82 -12.46
CA GLN A 3 -0.88 37.80 -11.13
C GLN A 3 -0.16 36.47 -10.91
N LYS A 4 1.02 36.54 -10.30
CA LYS A 4 1.77 35.37 -9.83
C LYS A 4 1.19 34.90 -8.49
N LEU A 5 0.87 33.63 -8.40
CA LEU A 5 0.12 33.04 -7.30
C LEU A 5 1.00 32.08 -6.49
N PHE A 6 1.09 32.30 -5.19
CA PHE A 6 1.63 31.33 -4.24
C PHE A 6 0.46 30.54 -3.63
N VAL A 7 0.52 29.21 -3.61
CA VAL A 7 -0.52 28.39 -2.96
C VAL A 7 0.04 27.79 -1.67
N SER A 8 -0.46 28.27 -0.53
CA SER A 8 -0.12 27.75 0.80
C SER A 8 -1.20 26.75 1.24
N TYR A 9 -0.79 25.53 1.60
CA TYR A 9 -1.72 24.45 1.93
C TYR A 9 -1.05 23.39 2.80
N SER A 10 -1.85 22.61 3.54
CA SER A 10 -1.36 21.39 4.18
C SER A 10 -1.35 20.25 3.17
N ARG A 11 -0.31 19.40 3.19
CA ARG A 11 -0.21 18.18 2.38
C ARG A 11 -1.43 17.26 2.51
N ARG A 12 -2.25 17.40 3.55
CA ARG A 12 -3.53 16.68 3.70
C ARG A 12 -4.63 17.15 2.72
N GLN A 13 -4.41 18.25 2.01
CA GLN A 13 -5.29 18.80 0.97
C GLN A 13 -4.70 18.68 -0.45
N THR A 14 -3.60 17.93 -0.65
CA THR A 14 -3.01 17.72 -2.00
C THR A 14 -4.04 17.33 -3.06
N PRO A 15 -5.00 16.40 -2.84
CA PRO A 15 -5.97 16.03 -3.88
C PRO A 15 -6.89 17.19 -4.33
N PHE A 16 -7.14 18.16 -3.46
CA PHE A 16 -7.86 19.39 -3.81
C PHE A 16 -6.94 20.34 -4.58
N VAL A 17 -5.74 20.57 -4.05
CA VAL A 17 -4.76 21.52 -4.59
C VAL A 17 -4.30 21.14 -5.99
N ASP A 18 -4.11 19.86 -6.28
CA ASP A 18 -3.69 19.42 -7.61
C ASP A 18 -4.70 19.82 -8.69
N ARG A 19 -6.00 19.59 -8.45
CA ARG A 19 -7.05 19.99 -9.42
C ARG A 19 -7.26 21.49 -9.47
N PHE A 20 -6.93 22.18 -8.39
CA PHE A 20 -7.02 23.63 -8.28
C PHE A 20 -5.89 24.29 -9.07
N ALA A 21 -4.67 23.78 -8.90
CA ALA A 21 -3.48 24.15 -9.64
C ALA A 21 -3.67 23.93 -11.15
N ASP A 22 -4.13 22.74 -11.53
CA ASP A 22 -4.42 22.39 -12.93
C ASP A 22 -5.41 23.40 -13.55
N TYR A 23 -6.45 23.81 -12.84
CA TYR A 23 -7.34 24.84 -13.36
C TYR A 23 -6.66 26.20 -13.55
N LEU A 24 -5.84 26.63 -12.58
CA LEU A 24 -5.16 27.93 -12.62
C LEU A 24 -4.09 27.98 -13.72
N GLU A 25 -3.31 26.92 -13.88
CA GLU A 25 -2.29 26.80 -14.92
C GLU A 25 -2.91 26.73 -16.32
N HIS A 26 -4.02 26.01 -16.51
CA HIS A 26 -4.81 26.04 -17.76
C HIS A 26 -5.39 27.43 -18.08
N ASN A 27 -5.50 28.31 -17.08
CA ASN A 27 -5.91 29.70 -17.23
C ASN A 27 -4.70 30.64 -17.15
N ASP A 28 -3.50 30.20 -17.52
CA ASP A 28 -2.23 30.95 -17.62
C ASP A 28 -1.81 31.75 -16.37
N TYR A 29 -2.27 31.38 -15.18
CA TYR A 29 -1.74 31.99 -13.95
C TYR A 29 -0.36 31.40 -13.62
N PRO A 30 0.69 32.23 -13.47
CA PRO A 30 1.98 31.75 -13.00
C PRO A 30 1.86 31.25 -11.55
N LEU A 31 2.06 29.96 -11.35
CA LEU A 31 1.87 29.31 -10.06
C LEU A 31 3.19 28.94 -9.38
N TRP A 32 3.23 29.16 -8.07
CA TRP A 32 4.24 28.62 -7.18
C TRP A 32 3.60 27.61 -6.22
N LEU A 33 4.03 26.35 -6.36
CA LEU A 33 3.63 25.20 -5.55
C LEU A 33 4.89 24.43 -5.14
N ASP A 34 4.94 23.99 -3.89
CA ASP A 34 6.09 23.31 -3.30
C ASP A 34 6.59 22.12 -4.14
N TYR A 35 5.72 21.18 -4.47
CA TYR A 35 6.11 19.98 -5.23
C TYR A 35 6.41 20.24 -6.72
N GLN A 36 6.11 21.43 -7.26
CA GLN A 36 6.43 21.81 -8.64
C GLN A 36 7.69 22.67 -8.74
N ARG A 37 7.91 23.56 -7.77
CA ARG A 37 8.92 24.64 -7.83
C ARG A 37 10.10 24.46 -6.90
N LEU A 38 10.01 23.58 -5.90
CA LEU A 38 11.19 23.26 -5.09
C LEU A 38 12.27 22.64 -5.98
N VAL A 39 13.45 23.22 -5.90
CA VAL A 39 14.68 22.73 -6.51
C VAL A 39 15.25 21.66 -5.59
N PRO A 40 15.43 20.42 -6.06
CA PRO A 40 16.15 19.39 -5.31
C PRO A 40 17.56 19.84 -4.96
N ALA A 41 18.17 19.21 -3.96
CA ALA A 41 19.50 19.56 -3.47
C ALA A 41 19.65 20.97 -2.88
N ARG A 42 18.54 21.66 -2.56
CA ARG A 42 18.54 22.92 -1.83
C ARG A 42 17.64 22.84 -0.58
N PRO A 43 17.93 23.62 0.48
CA PRO A 43 17.06 23.71 1.65
C PRO A 43 15.66 24.19 1.26
N TRP A 44 14.60 23.49 1.69
CA TRP A 44 13.23 23.84 1.26
C TRP A 44 12.71 25.15 1.88
N MET A 45 13.15 25.49 3.10
CA MET A 45 12.62 26.63 3.85
C MET A 45 12.98 27.98 3.23
N GLU A 46 14.23 28.13 2.77
CA GLU A 46 14.69 29.34 2.07
C GLU A 46 13.94 29.52 0.74
N GLN A 47 13.75 28.43 0.00
CA GLN A 47 13.03 28.45 -1.28
C GLN A 47 11.56 28.86 -1.13
N ILE A 48 10.88 28.39 -0.07
CA ILE A 48 9.51 28.82 0.26
C ILE A 48 9.48 30.32 0.57
N THR A 49 10.42 30.79 1.39
CA THR A 49 10.50 32.21 1.79
C THR A 49 10.66 33.12 0.57
N ASN A 50 11.59 32.77 -0.32
CA ASN A 50 11.81 33.50 -1.58
C ASN A 50 10.59 33.40 -2.51
N GLY A 51 9.99 32.20 -2.60
CA GLY A 51 8.75 31.97 -3.34
C GLY A 51 7.61 32.89 -2.90
N ILE A 52 7.42 33.12 -1.60
CA ILE A 52 6.40 34.06 -1.10
C ILE A 52 6.74 35.50 -1.47
N ALA A 53 8.02 35.88 -1.36
CA ALA A 53 8.47 37.24 -1.65
C ALA A 53 8.25 37.65 -3.12
N GLU A 54 8.40 36.72 -4.07
CA GLU A 54 8.29 36.96 -5.51
C GLU A 54 6.85 36.95 -6.06
N MET A 55 5.87 36.49 -5.29
CA MET A 55 4.49 36.30 -5.74
C MET A 55 3.62 37.53 -5.41
N ASP A 56 2.58 37.76 -6.22
CA ASP A 56 1.66 38.90 -6.05
C ASP A 56 0.57 38.58 -5.02
N VAL A 57 0.08 37.34 -5.05
CA VAL A 57 -1.07 36.89 -4.26
C VAL A 57 -0.75 35.55 -3.58
N VAL A 58 -1.14 35.41 -2.32
CA VAL A 58 -1.10 34.16 -1.56
C VAL A 58 -2.50 33.58 -1.46
N LEU A 59 -2.69 32.41 -2.08
CA LEU A 59 -3.89 31.59 -1.95
C LEU A 59 -3.70 30.64 -0.78
N LEU A 60 -4.34 30.93 0.36
CA LEU A 60 -4.26 30.09 1.56
C LEU A 60 -5.43 29.10 1.58
N VAL A 61 -5.14 27.81 1.42
CA VAL A 61 -6.15 26.75 1.55
C VAL A 61 -6.47 26.54 3.03
N VAL A 62 -7.64 27.02 3.46
CA VAL A 62 -8.08 26.99 4.85
C VAL A 62 -8.68 25.64 5.20
N SER A 63 -8.04 24.95 6.14
CA SER A 63 -8.51 23.72 6.76
C SER A 63 -8.04 23.66 8.21
N LYS A 64 -8.58 22.75 9.03
CA LYS A 64 -8.06 22.51 10.38
C LYS A 64 -6.57 22.13 10.35
N ASP A 65 -6.16 21.36 9.34
CA ASP A 65 -4.79 20.88 9.20
C ASP A 65 -3.82 21.98 8.75
N SER A 66 -4.27 22.95 7.94
CA SER A 66 -3.40 24.05 7.50
C SER A 66 -3.26 25.14 8.56
N ILE A 67 -4.35 25.49 9.26
CA ILE A 67 -4.30 26.48 10.34
C ILE A 67 -3.47 25.99 11.53
N ALA A 68 -3.46 24.67 11.81
CA ALA A 68 -2.65 24.09 12.88
C ALA A 68 -1.24 23.66 12.44
N SER A 69 -0.85 23.90 11.19
CA SER A 69 0.44 23.41 10.67
C SER A 69 1.58 24.37 11.01
N THR A 70 2.62 23.81 11.63
CA THR A 70 3.89 24.50 11.91
C THR A 70 4.64 24.96 10.66
N ASN A 71 4.27 24.46 9.48
CA ASN A 71 4.88 24.84 8.20
C ASN A 71 4.07 25.95 7.51
N VAL A 72 2.75 25.85 7.52
CA VAL A 72 1.85 26.83 6.86
C VAL A 72 1.78 28.14 7.65
N GLU A 73 1.85 28.09 8.98
CA GLU A 73 1.78 29.28 9.83
C GLU A 73 2.86 30.34 9.54
N PRO A 74 4.15 29.97 9.46
CA PRO A 74 5.20 30.89 9.02
C PRO A 74 4.94 31.51 7.64
N GLU A 75 4.38 30.75 6.69
CA GLU A 75 4.14 31.20 5.31
C GLU A 75 3.14 32.36 5.25
N TRP A 76 1.95 32.19 5.83
CA TRP A 76 0.93 33.25 5.77
C TRP A 76 1.30 34.45 6.65
N ARG A 77 2.04 34.26 7.76
CA ARG A 77 2.58 35.38 8.55
C ARG A 77 3.60 36.19 7.78
N LEU A 78 4.48 35.51 7.04
CA LEU A 78 5.43 36.19 6.16
C LEU A 78 4.71 36.98 5.06
N ALA A 79 3.67 36.39 4.46
CA ALA A 79 2.84 37.07 3.46
C ALA A 79 2.19 38.34 4.03
N LEU A 80 1.63 38.29 5.24
CA LEU A 80 1.09 39.47 5.94
C LEU A 80 2.18 40.52 6.21
N LYS A 81 3.35 40.11 6.71
CA LYS A 81 4.49 41.00 6.96
C LYS A 81 4.96 41.71 5.69
N LEU A 82 4.95 41.00 4.56
CA LEU A 82 5.29 41.53 3.24
C LEU A 82 4.12 42.28 2.56
N LYS A 83 2.99 42.47 3.26
CA LYS A 83 1.76 43.11 2.75
C LYS A 83 1.27 42.49 1.43
N LYS A 84 1.44 41.18 1.27
CA LYS A 84 0.91 40.43 0.13
C LYS A 84 -0.61 40.34 0.23
N ARG A 85 -1.30 40.35 -0.90
CA ARG A 85 -2.75 40.08 -0.94
C ARG A 85 -2.98 38.61 -0.63
N ILE A 86 -3.74 38.32 0.43
CA ILE A 86 -4.08 36.95 0.82
C ILE A 86 -5.56 36.69 0.50
N ILE A 87 -5.82 35.60 -0.23
CA ILE A 87 -7.17 35.10 -0.50
C ILE A 87 -7.32 33.73 0.16
N LEU A 88 -8.30 33.62 1.06
CA LEU A 88 -8.63 32.38 1.74
C LEU A 88 -9.48 31.48 0.84
N VAL A 89 -8.94 30.33 0.51
CA VAL A 89 -9.63 29.25 -0.22
C VAL A 89 -10.25 28.32 0.83
N ILE A 90 -11.53 28.53 1.16
CA ILE A 90 -12.17 27.81 2.27
C ILE A 90 -12.49 26.37 1.86
N PHE A 91 -11.63 25.44 2.28
CA PHE A 91 -11.81 24.01 2.10
C PHE A 91 -12.61 23.39 3.24
N GLU A 92 -12.40 23.86 4.47
CA GLU A 92 -13.16 23.51 5.66
C GLU A 92 -13.37 24.77 6.52
N ALA A 93 -14.54 24.87 7.17
CA ALA A 93 -14.77 25.92 8.14
C ALA A 93 -14.09 25.56 9.47
N CYS A 94 -13.20 26.44 9.93
CA CYS A 94 -12.51 26.33 11.20
C CYS A 94 -12.29 27.73 11.80
N PRO A 95 -12.07 27.81 13.13
CA PRO A 95 -11.67 29.06 13.77
C PRO A 95 -10.44 29.65 13.09
N LEU A 96 -10.51 30.94 12.73
CA LEU A 96 -9.43 31.64 12.07
C LEU A 96 -8.67 32.53 13.07
N PRO A 97 -7.33 32.57 13.00
CA PRO A 97 -6.53 33.61 13.64
C PRO A 97 -7.06 35.00 13.27
N LEU A 98 -7.03 35.93 14.22
CA LEU A 98 -7.59 37.27 14.07
C LEU A 98 -7.04 37.98 12.81
N GLU A 99 -5.77 37.74 12.51
CA GLU A 99 -5.03 38.33 11.40
C GLU A 99 -5.58 37.90 10.03
N LEU A 100 -6.22 36.73 9.94
CA LEU A 100 -6.80 36.21 8.69
C LEU A 100 -8.27 36.57 8.51
N GLN A 101 -8.97 37.03 9.56
CA GLN A 101 -10.42 37.30 9.49
C GLN A 101 -10.78 38.47 8.55
N ALA A 102 -9.83 39.37 8.30
CA ALA A 102 -9.98 40.50 7.39
C ALA A 102 -9.55 40.20 5.94
N CYS A 103 -9.15 38.96 5.63
CA CYS A 103 -8.74 38.57 4.28
C CYS A 103 -9.94 38.22 3.38
N GLU A 104 -9.80 38.49 2.08
CA GLU A 104 -10.78 38.07 1.07
C GLU A 104 -10.89 36.55 1.06
N TRP A 105 -12.08 36.00 0.80
CA TRP A 105 -12.29 34.55 0.88
C TRP A 105 -13.31 34.03 -0.12
N ILE A 106 -13.19 32.74 -0.45
CA ILE A 106 -14.11 32.03 -1.35
C ILE A 106 -14.43 30.65 -0.78
N ASP A 107 -15.71 30.30 -0.73
CA ASP A 107 -16.18 29.00 -0.24
C ASP A 107 -16.08 27.90 -1.30
N PHE A 108 -15.21 26.91 -1.08
CA PHE A 108 -15.04 25.75 -1.95
C PHE A 108 -15.72 24.47 -1.41
N ARG A 109 -16.45 24.53 -0.28
CA ARG A 109 -16.99 23.35 0.41
C ARG A 109 -18.06 22.58 -0.39
N ILE A 110 -18.78 23.25 -1.29
CA ILE A 110 -19.88 22.66 -2.09
C ILE A 110 -19.63 22.80 -3.60
N HIS A 111 -19.61 24.04 -4.13
CA HIS A 111 -19.74 24.30 -5.57
C HIS A 111 -18.41 24.60 -6.27
N TYR A 112 -17.51 23.61 -6.34
CA TYR A 112 -16.15 23.75 -6.89
C TYR A 112 -16.03 24.61 -8.17
N LYS A 113 -16.80 24.30 -9.23
CA LYS A 113 -16.72 25.04 -10.51
C LYS A 113 -17.17 26.49 -10.39
N LYS A 114 -18.22 26.78 -9.62
CA LYS A 114 -18.70 28.14 -9.37
C LYS A 114 -17.67 28.92 -8.57
N SER A 115 -17.08 28.30 -7.55
CA SER A 115 -16.04 28.91 -6.71
C SER A 115 -14.77 29.24 -7.51
N LEU A 116 -14.39 28.41 -8.49
CA LEU A 116 -13.29 28.72 -9.42
C LEU A 116 -13.57 29.97 -10.28
N GLN A 117 -14.79 30.12 -10.78
CA GLN A 117 -15.19 31.32 -11.53
C GLN A 117 -15.18 32.57 -10.65
N LEU A 118 -15.67 32.46 -9.41
CA LEU A 118 -15.59 33.55 -8.43
C LEU A 118 -14.15 33.93 -8.12
N LEU A 119 -13.25 32.95 -7.99
CA LEU A 119 -11.83 33.19 -7.75
C LEU A 119 -11.19 33.93 -8.92
N LYS A 120 -11.47 33.51 -10.15
CA LYS A 120 -10.98 34.20 -11.35
C LYS A 120 -11.43 35.66 -11.37
N ASN A 121 -12.69 35.93 -11.04
CA ASN A 121 -13.21 37.30 -10.96
C ASN A 121 -12.51 38.11 -9.87
N LEU A 122 -12.29 37.51 -8.69
CA LEU A 122 -11.65 38.17 -7.55
C LEU A 122 -10.17 38.48 -7.81
N LEU A 123 -9.43 37.57 -8.47
CA LEU A 123 -8.04 37.80 -8.88
C LEU A 123 -7.91 38.96 -9.88
N ASN A 124 -8.90 39.15 -10.75
CA ASN A 124 -8.91 40.24 -11.73
C ASN A 124 -9.39 41.58 -11.17
N ALA A 125 -10.01 41.58 -9.98
CA ALA A 125 -10.46 42.78 -9.30
C ALA A 125 -9.38 43.35 -8.36
N PRO A 126 -9.32 44.68 -8.15
CA PRO A 126 -8.50 45.26 -7.09
C PRO A 126 -8.97 44.76 -5.71
N GLN A 127 -8.06 44.76 -4.74
CA GLN A 127 -8.38 44.37 -3.36
C GLN A 127 -9.46 45.29 -2.79
N ALA A 128 -10.57 44.71 -2.34
CA ALA A 128 -11.70 45.42 -1.76
C ALA A 128 -11.81 45.14 -0.24
N PRO A 129 -12.40 46.05 0.55
CA PRO A 129 -12.71 45.77 1.94
C PRO A 129 -13.70 44.60 2.05
N VAL A 130 -13.42 43.68 2.97
CA VAL A 130 -14.19 42.44 3.13
C VAL A 130 -15.50 42.74 3.87
N GLU A 131 -16.64 42.49 3.21
CA GLU A 131 -17.97 42.76 3.77
C GLU A 131 -18.41 41.75 4.85
N SER A 132 -17.85 40.54 4.83
CA SER A 132 -18.24 39.47 5.76
C SER A 132 -17.06 38.56 6.10
N VAL A 133 -17.01 38.10 7.36
CA VAL A 133 -15.94 37.21 7.82
C VAL A 133 -16.12 35.82 7.19
N ALA A 134 -15.00 35.17 6.85
CA ALA A 134 -15.00 33.81 6.35
C ALA A 134 -15.70 32.85 7.34
N PRO A 135 -16.42 31.82 6.86
CA PRO A 135 -17.18 30.92 7.72
C PRO A 135 -16.24 30.10 8.62
N GLN A 136 -16.39 30.29 9.94
CA GLN A 136 -15.56 29.62 10.96
C GLN A 136 -16.18 28.32 11.51
N SER A 137 -17.46 28.07 11.21
CA SER A 137 -18.19 26.87 11.63
C SER A 137 -19.16 26.36 10.54
N GLY A 138 -19.79 25.22 10.81
CA GLY A 138 -20.77 24.60 9.93
C GLY A 138 -20.16 23.59 8.95
N PHE A 139 -20.77 22.40 8.91
CA PHE A 139 -20.38 21.34 7.99
C PHE A 139 -21.17 21.46 6.68
N LYS A 140 -20.45 21.57 5.57
CA LYS A 140 -21.01 21.55 4.22
C LYS A 140 -20.27 20.49 3.38
N ALA A 141 -21.01 19.74 2.58
CA ALA A 141 -20.48 18.72 1.70
C ALA A 141 -21.37 18.56 0.46
N SER A 142 -20.83 17.96 -0.59
CA SER A 142 -21.56 17.69 -1.84
C SER A 142 -22.57 16.55 -1.67
N ILE A 143 -23.54 16.45 -2.59
CA ILE A 143 -24.50 15.32 -2.63
C ILE A 143 -23.77 13.98 -2.74
N ALA A 144 -22.69 13.92 -3.52
CA ALA A 144 -21.87 12.72 -3.66
C ALA A 144 -21.31 12.24 -2.30
N PHE A 145 -20.96 13.16 -1.39
CA PHE A 145 -20.49 12.81 -0.04
C PHE A 145 -21.59 12.12 0.77
N TRP A 146 -22.80 12.68 0.79
CA TRP A 146 -23.92 12.08 1.50
C TRP A 146 -24.32 10.74 0.90
N LEU A 147 -24.32 10.63 -0.44
CA LEU A 147 -24.53 9.37 -1.14
C LEU A 147 -23.47 8.32 -0.76
N ALA A 148 -22.19 8.68 -0.71
CA ALA A 148 -21.12 7.78 -0.27
C ALA A 148 -21.33 7.30 1.17
N LEU A 149 -21.77 8.18 2.07
CA LEU A 149 -22.04 7.83 3.46
C LEU A 149 -23.19 6.83 3.56
N ILE A 150 -24.32 7.09 2.90
CA ILE A 150 -25.48 6.18 2.87
C ILE A 150 -25.09 4.83 2.28
N LEU A 151 -24.45 4.82 1.10
CA LEU A 151 -24.00 3.59 0.46
C LEU A 151 -23.00 2.81 1.32
N SER A 152 -22.12 3.49 2.06
CA SER A 152 -21.20 2.80 2.98
C SER A 152 -21.89 2.12 4.14
N VAL A 153 -23.02 2.66 4.63
CA VAL A 153 -23.84 2.00 5.66
C VAL A 153 -24.56 0.78 5.07
N LEU A 154 -25.04 0.87 3.83
CA LEU A 154 -25.63 -0.29 3.15
C LEU A 154 -24.59 -1.38 2.89
N VAL A 155 -23.38 -1.00 2.46
CA VAL A 155 -22.25 -1.93 2.26
C VAL A 155 -21.81 -2.57 3.58
N LEU A 156 -21.79 -1.82 4.68
CA LEU A 156 -21.54 -2.36 6.01
C LEU A 156 -22.50 -3.51 6.33
N ILE A 157 -23.81 -3.29 6.16
CA ILE A 157 -24.85 -4.32 6.41
C ILE A 157 -24.67 -5.49 5.45
N GLY A 158 -24.49 -5.21 4.17
CA GLY A 158 -24.27 -6.22 3.13
C GLY A 158 -22.98 -7.03 3.29
N SER A 159 -21.99 -6.53 4.05
CA SER A 159 -20.74 -7.24 4.32
C SER A 159 -20.82 -8.24 5.46
N VAL A 160 -21.90 -8.24 6.25
CA VAL A 160 -22.06 -9.14 7.40
C VAL A 160 -21.92 -10.62 7.00
N PRO A 161 -22.52 -11.12 5.90
CA PRO A 161 -22.33 -12.51 5.48
C PRO A 161 -20.88 -12.89 5.15
N ALA A 162 -20.05 -11.92 4.78
CA ALA A 162 -18.62 -12.11 4.49
C ALA A 162 -17.73 -12.11 5.75
N TRP A 163 -18.29 -12.30 6.96
CA TRP A 163 -17.56 -12.26 8.22
C TRP A 163 -16.42 -13.27 8.30
N TRP A 164 -16.57 -14.43 7.64
CA TRP A 164 -15.59 -15.52 7.61
C TRP A 164 -14.25 -15.09 7.00
N THR A 165 -14.23 -14.00 6.24
CA THR A 165 -12.99 -13.40 5.71
C THR A 165 -12.16 -12.68 6.78
N ILE A 166 -12.77 -12.28 7.91
CA ILE A 166 -12.26 -11.44 9.00
C ILE A 166 -11.83 -10.03 8.54
N LEU A 167 -11.02 -9.95 7.49
CA LEU A 167 -10.44 -8.74 6.93
C LEU A 167 -11.49 -7.81 6.30
N VAL A 168 -12.48 -8.36 5.58
CA VAL A 168 -13.47 -7.53 4.88
C VAL A 168 -14.32 -6.75 5.89
N PRO A 169 -14.90 -7.36 6.95
CA PRO A 169 -15.52 -6.59 8.03
C PRO A 169 -14.55 -5.60 8.67
N TYR A 170 -13.31 -5.99 8.95
CA TYR A 170 -12.32 -5.09 9.55
C TYR A 170 -12.08 -3.82 8.72
N ILE A 171 -12.14 -3.92 7.37
CA ILE A 171 -11.98 -2.78 6.46
C ILE A 171 -13.29 -2.01 6.28
N LEU A 172 -14.42 -2.70 6.10
CA LEU A 172 -15.69 -2.09 5.69
C LEU A 172 -16.54 -1.59 6.87
N VAL A 173 -16.42 -2.20 8.05
CA VAL A 173 -17.13 -1.76 9.25
C VAL A 173 -16.83 -0.31 9.63
N PRO A 174 -15.56 0.12 9.71
CA PRO A 174 -15.24 1.52 10.01
C PRO A 174 -15.45 2.47 8.83
N LEU A 175 -15.75 1.97 7.62
CA LEU A 175 -15.75 2.76 6.39
C LEU A 175 -16.69 3.97 6.43
N PRO A 176 -17.94 3.91 6.94
CA PRO A 176 -18.79 5.09 7.03
C PRO A 176 -18.16 6.23 7.84
N PHE A 177 -17.58 5.89 8.99
CA PHE A 177 -16.87 6.86 9.82
C PHE A 177 -15.59 7.37 9.14
N GLN A 178 -14.86 6.51 8.45
CA GLN A 178 -13.65 6.91 7.71
C GLN A 178 -13.95 7.80 6.50
N ILE A 179 -15.09 7.59 5.81
CA ILE A 179 -15.58 8.49 4.75
C ILE A 179 -15.92 9.86 5.37
N TYR A 180 -16.63 9.87 6.50
CA TYR A 180 -16.94 11.11 7.23
C TYR A 180 -15.67 11.87 7.64
N LYS A 181 -14.67 11.16 8.17
CA LYS A 181 -13.35 11.71 8.55
C LYS A 181 -12.41 11.95 7.37
N ARG A 182 -12.77 11.50 6.16
CA ARG A 182 -12.00 11.64 4.90
C ARG A 182 -10.67 10.88 4.89
N ASN A 183 -10.50 9.89 5.76
CA ASN A 183 -9.22 9.24 6.06
C ASN A 183 -9.18 7.73 5.77
N TYR A 184 -10.14 7.19 5.00
CA TYR A 184 -10.08 5.80 4.59
C TYR A 184 -8.85 5.52 3.70
N ILE A 185 -8.31 4.30 3.75
CA ILE A 185 -7.12 3.94 2.97
C ILE A 185 -7.57 3.35 1.64
N PHE A 186 -7.35 4.08 0.56
CA PHE A 186 -7.82 3.76 -0.79
C PHE A 186 -7.33 2.38 -1.26
N SER A 187 -6.06 2.04 -0.99
CA SER A 187 -5.47 0.74 -1.33
C SER A 187 -6.04 -0.45 -0.54
N ARG A 188 -6.79 -0.21 0.54
CA ARG A 188 -7.48 -1.26 1.31
C ARG A 188 -8.96 -1.35 0.94
N VAL A 189 -9.61 -0.19 0.82
CA VAL A 189 -11.06 -0.11 0.59
C VAL A 189 -11.43 -0.53 -0.83
N ILE A 190 -10.69 -0.10 -1.85
CA ILE A 190 -11.04 -0.44 -3.25
C ILE A 190 -11.02 -1.97 -3.48
N PRO A 191 -9.96 -2.71 -3.11
CA PRO A 191 -9.98 -4.16 -3.24
C PRO A 191 -11.11 -4.81 -2.44
N ALA A 192 -11.38 -4.34 -1.21
CA ALA A 192 -12.46 -4.89 -0.39
C ALA A 192 -13.84 -4.69 -1.05
N LEU A 193 -14.14 -3.50 -1.58
CA LEU A 193 -15.39 -3.24 -2.31
C LEU A 193 -15.48 -4.02 -3.62
N LEU A 194 -14.37 -4.14 -4.35
CA LEU A 194 -14.32 -4.88 -5.60
C LEU A 194 -14.61 -6.37 -5.37
N LEU A 195 -14.03 -6.94 -4.31
CA LEU A 195 -14.10 -8.36 -3.99
C LEU A 195 -15.32 -8.74 -3.15
N LEU A 196 -15.95 -7.79 -2.45
CA LEU A 196 -17.11 -8.05 -1.60
C LEU A 196 -18.19 -8.91 -2.28
N PRO A 197 -18.59 -8.65 -3.54
CA PRO A 197 -19.61 -9.48 -4.20
C PRO A 197 -19.20 -10.94 -4.39
N PHE A 198 -17.90 -11.19 -4.60
CA PHE A 198 -17.38 -12.56 -4.69
C PHE A 198 -17.40 -13.23 -3.31
N PHE A 199 -17.01 -12.51 -2.25
CA PHE A 199 -17.06 -13.05 -0.90
C PHE A 199 -18.50 -13.33 -0.45
N THR A 200 -19.45 -12.47 -0.80
CA THR A 200 -20.86 -12.76 -0.55
C THR A 200 -21.30 -13.98 -1.35
N LEU A 201 -20.97 -14.08 -2.65
CA LEU A 201 -21.30 -15.27 -3.46
C LEU A 201 -20.74 -16.56 -2.85
N PHE A 202 -19.49 -16.56 -2.37
CA PHE A 202 -18.92 -17.70 -1.66
C PHE A 202 -19.67 -17.99 -0.35
N SER A 203 -20.11 -16.95 0.35
CA SER A 203 -20.94 -17.11 1.55
C SER A 203 -22.22 -17.89 1.22
N ALA A 204 -22.84 -17.71 0.04
CA ALA A 204 -24.03 -18.48 -0.37
C ALA A 204 -23.89 -19.98 -0.10
N THR A 205 -22.69 -20.54 -0.31
CA THR A 205 -22.44 -21.97 -0.13
C THR A 205 -22.50 -22.42 1.34
N PHE A 206 -22.19 -21.54 2.29
CA PHE A 206 -22.22 -21.83 3.73
C PHE A 206 -23.60 -21.59 4.36
N PHE A 207 -24.41 -20.74 3.73
CA PHE A 207 -25.75 -20.35 4.16
C PHE A 207 -26.87 -21.09 3.40
N ALA A 208 -26.56 -21.88 2.38
CA ALA A 208 -27.54 -22.68 1.64
C ALA A 208 -28.18 -23.76 2.52
N GLN A 209 -29.29 -24.33 2.05
CA GLN A 209 -29.92 -25.49 2.68
C GLN A 209 -28.90 -26.63 2.90
N GLY A 210 -28.79 -27.08 4.16
CA GLY A 210 -27.77 -28.06 4.58
C GLY A 210 -26.39 -27.47 4.89
N GLY A 211 -26.23 -26.15 4.84
CA GLY A 211 -25.05 -25.45 5.33
C GLY A 211 -25.06 -25.27 6.86
N ILE A 212 -23.89 -25.05 7.45
CA ILE A 212 -23.72 -24.77 8.89
C ILE A 212 -24.47 -23.52 9.37
N PHE A 213 -24.79 -22.58 8.47
CA PHE A 213 -25.54 -21.35 8.79
C PHE A 213 -26.86 -21.24 8.01
N ASN A 214 -27.48 -22.37 7.65
CA ASN A 214 -28.75 -22.42 6.92
C ASN A 214 -29.88 -21.59 7.56
N GLU A 215 -29.90 -21.43 8.89
CA GLU A 215 -30.90 -20.60 9.61
C GLU A 215 -30.91 -19.14 9.14
N PHE A 216 -29.81 -18.67 8.55
CA PHE A 216 -29.67 -17.31 8.03
C PHE A 216 -29.84 -17.23 6.50
N GLU A 217 -30.24 -18.31 5.82
CA GLU A 217 -30.38 -18.38 4.36
C GLU A 217 -31.26 -17.26 3.81
N ASN A 218 -32.43 -17.07 4.43
CA ASN A 218 -33.39 -16.02 4.04
C ASN A 218 -32.79 -14.62 4.23
N PHE A 219 -32.18 -14.36 5.38
CA PHE A 219 -31.53 -13.08 5.65
C PHE A 219 -30.42 -12.78 4.62
N TYR A 220 -29.61 -13.78 4.31
CA TYR A 220 -28.54 -13.69 3.32
C TYR A 220 -29.07 -13.45 1.90
N SER A 221 -30.10 -14.18 1.47
CA SER A 221 -30.63 -14.09 0.11
C SER A 221 -31.19 -12.70 -0.21
N TYR A 222 -31.80 -12.04 0.79
CA TYR A 222 -32.24 -10.65 0.67
C TYR A 222 -31.07 -9.65 0.54
N LEU A 223 -29.92 -9.94 1.14
CA LEU A 223 -28.76 -9.04 1.11
C LEU A 223 -27.84 -9.26 -0.10
N LEU A 224 -27.82 -10.45 -0.69
CA LEU A 224 -26.87 -10.83 -1.74
C LEU A 224 -26.89 -9.87 -2.94
N TYR A 225 -28.03 -9.74 -3.61
CA TYR A 225 -28.14 -8.91 -4.82
C TYR A 225 -27.95 -7.42 -4.52
N PRO A 226 -28.59 -6.82 -3.49
CA PRO A 226 -28.34 -5.43 -3.14
C PRO A 226 -26.86 -5.15 -2.88
N THR A 227 -26.15 -6.03 -2.16
CA THR A 227 -24.73 -5.85 -1.83
C THR A 227 -23.86 -5.76 -3.08
N PHE A 228 -24.17 -6.57 -4.10
CA PHE A 228 -23.49 -6.55 -5.39
C PHE A 228 -23.51 -5.14 -6.00
N PHE A 229 -24.70 -4.55 -6.12
CA PHE A 229 -24.88 -3.23 -6.71
C PHE A 229 -24.36 -2.11 -5.81
N THR A 230 -24.64 -2.15 -4.51
CA THR A 230 -24.24 -1.08 -3.59
C THR A 230 -22.73 -1.00 -3.42
N SER A 231 -22.02 -2.13 -3.44
CA SER A 231 -20.56 -2.16 -3.31
C SER A 231 -19.87 -1.46 -4.49
N TRP A 232 -20.26 -1.83 -5.71
CA TRP A 232 -19.68 -1.23 -6.91
C TRP A 232 -20.17 0.20 -7.14
N LEU A 233 -21.42 0.51 -6.79
CA LEU A 233 -21.92 1.88 -6.82
C LEU A 233 -21.15 2.77 -5.83
N LEU A 234 -20.88 2.29 -4.61
CA LEU A 234 -20.04 3.00 -3.65
C LEU A 234 -18.64 3.23 -4.22
N LEU A 235 -18.03 2.21 -4.83
CA LEU A 235 -16.73 2.34 -5.48
C LEU A 235 -16.75 3.44 -6.56
N ILE A 236 -17.77 3.49 -7.42
CA ILE A 236 -17.92 4.54 -8.43
C ILE A 236 -18.06 5.91 -7.78
N VAL A 237 -18.89 6.04 -6.73
CA VAL A 237 -19.09 7.30 -6.01
C VAL A 237 -17.79 7.77 -5.35
N LEU A 238 -17.03 6.86 -4.72
CA LEU A 238 -15.73 7.18 -4.14
C LEU A 238 -14.74 7.70 -5.20
N LEU A 239 -14.82 7.22 -6.45
CA LEU A 239 -14.00 7.69 -7.57
C LEU A 239 -14.46 9.03 -8.17
N MET A 240 -15.63 9.55 -7.79
CA MET A 240 -16.13 10.81 -8.33
C MET A 240 -15.24 11.99 -7.93
N PRO A 241 -15.02 12.98 -8.83
CA PRO A 241 -14.18 14.15 -8.55
C PRO A 241 -14.55 14.92 -7.27
N ALA A 242 -15.83 14.93 -6.89
CA ALA A 242 -16.31 15.63 -5.70
C ALA A 242 -15.83 14.97 -4.40
N ILE A 243 -15.78 13.63 -4.35
CA ILE A 243 -15.21 12.88 -3.22
C ILE A 243 -13.70 12.99 -3.24
N GLN A 244 -13.09 12.74 -4.40
CA GLN A 244 -11.65 12.72 -4.57
C GLN A 244 -10.97 14.03 -4.16
N ARG A 245 -11.58 15.19 -4.45
CA ARG A 245 -11.05 16.49 -3.99
C ARG A 245 -11.15 16.68 -2.47
N ARG A 246 -12.17 16.12 -1.82
CA ARG A 246 -12.40 16.29 -0.38
C ARG A 246 -11.57 15.29 0.46
N ALA A 247 -11.22 14.17 -0.14
CA ALA A 247 -10.46 13.10 0.48
C ALA A 247 -9.03 13.54 0.84
N MET A 248 -8.48 12.94 1.90
CA MET A 248 -7.05 13.05 2.22
C MET A 248 -6.21 12.30 1.18
N PRO A 249 -4.88 12.54 1.10
CA PRO A 249 -4.00 11.89 0.13
C PRO A 249 -4.14 10.36 0.08
N GLN A 250 -4.35 9.72 1.23
CA GLN A 250 -4.48 8.26 1.32
C GLN A 250 -5.84 7.73 0.84
N ALA A 251 -6.83 8.61 0.73
CA ALA A 251 -8.22 8.32 0.36
C ALA A 251 -8.53 8.74 -1.10
N ALA A 252 -7.56 9.29 -1.83
CA ALA A 252 -7.72 9.84 -3.16
C ALA A 252 -6.67 9.31 -4.15
N ARG A 253 -7.04 9.30 -5.43
CA ARG A 253 -6.10 9.24 -6.55
C ARG A 253 -5.52 10.62 -6.75
N ILE A 254 -4.24 10.73 -6.45
CA ILE A 254 -3.47 11.96 -6.62
C ILE A 254 -3.00 12.02 -8.08
N GLN A 255 -3.14 13.18 -8.72
CA GLN A 255 -2.69 13.42 -10.09
C GLN A 255 -1.78 14.64 -10.08
N PHE A 256 -0.65 14.56 -10.78
CA PHE A 256 0.25 15.71 -10.90
C PHE A 256 -0.27 16.68 -11.97
N ALA A 257 -0.51 17.93 -11.59
CA ALA A 257 -0.95 18.99 -12.51
C ALA A 257 0.17 19.39 -13.47
N HIS A 258 -0.16 19.46 -14.78
CA HIS A 258 0.73 19.88 -15.88
C HIS A 258 2.20 19.45 -15.76
N PRO A 259 2.49 18.14 -15.93
CA PRO A 259 3.86 17.67 -15.95
C PRO A 259 4.65 18.35 -17.07
N LEU A 260 5.88 18.75 -16.78
CA LEU A 260 6.74 19.39 -17.77
C LEU A 260 7.18 18.36 -18.83
N ALA A 261 6.98 18.69 -20.11
CA ALA A 261 7.52 17.92 -21.22
C ALA A 261 9.02 18.19 -21.38
N VAL A 262 9.80 17.14 -21.58
CA VAL A 262 11.27 17.22 -21.72
C VAL A 262 11.66 17.02 -23.17
N THR A 263 12.14 18.08 -23.82
CA THR A 263 12.57 18.06 -25.24
C THR A 263 14.07 17.88 -25.41
N ILE A 264 14.85 17.98 -24.33
CA ILE A 264 16.31 17.82 -24.35
C ILE A 264 16.67 16.42 -24.83
N GLN A 265 17.52 16.34 -25.86
CA GLN A 265 18.03 15.07 -26.40
C GLN A 265 19.37 14.69 -25.75
N THR A 266 20.30 15.65 -25.68
CA THR A 266 21.65 15.47 -25.13
C THR A 266 21.90 16.51 -24.03
N PRO A 267 21.75 16.13 -22.75
CA PRO A 267 22.03 17.04 -21.64
C PRO A 267 23.52 17.31 -21.50
N ARG A 268 23.87 18.36 -20.75
CA ARG A 268 25.25 18.57 -20.28
C ARG A 268 25.67 17.40 -19.39
N SER A 269 26.89 16.89 -19.59
CA SER A 269 27.47 15.87 -18.72
C SER A 269 27.74 16.43 -17.32
N ILE A 270 27.49 15.61 -16.30
CA ILE A 270 27.63 15.95 -14.87
C ILE A 270 28.36 14.79 -14.21
N SER A 271 29.31 15.08 -13.32
CA SER A 271 29.90 14.06 -12.44
C SER A 271 28.92 13.69 -11.33
N PHE A 272 28.63 12.40 -11.16
CA PHE A 272 27.69 11.94 -10.15
C PHE A 272 28.25 10.82 -9.28
N ALA A 273 27.72 10.67 -8.07
CA ALA A 273 27.97 9.55 -7.20
C ALA A 273 26.66 9.04 -6.60
N ILE A 274 26.63 7.75 -6.20
CA ILE A 274 25.44 7.11 -5.63
C ILE A 274 25.80 6.45 -4.30
N ASP A 275 25.33 7.07 -3.21
CA ASP A 275 25.42 6.55 -1.86
C ASP A 275 24.25 5.60 -1.56
N HIS A 276 24.53 4.31 -1.39
CA HIS A 276 23.51 3.27 -1.25
C HIS A 276 23.95 2.14 -0.31
N ALA A 277 22.98 1.38 0.22
CA ALA A 277 23.24 0.15 0.95
C ALA A 277 23.56 -1.01 0.00
N ALA A 278 24.31 -2.01 0.44
CA ALA A 278 24.65 -3.18 -0.36
C ALA A 278 23.42 -3.98 -0.85
N GLU A 279 22.32 -3.90 -0.11
CA GLU A 279 21.03 -4.49 -0.44
C GLU A 279 20.35 -3.79 -1.65
N ASP A 280 20.58 -2.48 -1.82
CA ASP A 280 19.98 -1.64 -2.87
C ASP A 280 20.88 -1.52 -4.13
N GLU A 281 21.91 -2.35 -4.24
CA GLU A 281 22.92 -2.32 -5.32
C GLU A 281 22.30 -2.38 -6.73
N ILE A 282 21.19 -3.13 -6.91
CA ILE A 282 20.48 -3.20 -8.20
C ILE A 282 19.82 -1.86 -8.57
N TYR A 283 19.29 -1.13 -7.60
CA TYR A 283 18.78 0.23 -7.84
C TYR A 283 19.91 1.17 -8.23
N ALA A 284 21.06 1.08 -7.55
CA ALA A 284 22.23 1.90 -7.85
C ALA A 284 22.77 1.63 -9.26
N GLU A 285 22.95 0.36 -9.65
CA GLU A 285 23.41 0.01 -11.01
C GLU A 285 22.44 0.46 -12.10
N ASP A 286 21.13 0.37 -11.88
CA ASP A 286 20.14 0.85 -12.84
C ASP A 286 20.12 2.38 -12.94
N LEU A 287 20.32 3.09 -11.83
CA LEU A 287 20.48 4.54 -11.82
C LEU A 287 21.76 4.96 -12.55
N THR A 288 22.90 4.32 -12.27
CA THR A 288 24.18 4.53 -12.98
C THR A 288 24.00 4.36 -14.49
N ARG A 289 23.49 3.20 -14.93
CA ARG A 289 23.26 2.93 -16.36
C ARG A 289 22.27 3.92 -16.98
N GLY A 290 21.26 4.34 -16.22
CA GLY A 290 20.29 5.35 -16.63
C GLY A 290 20.93 6.71 -16.90
N LEU A 291 21.85 7.13 -16.04
CA LEU A 291 22.57 8.40 -16.14
C LEU A 291 23.66 8.35 -17.23
N GLU A 292 24.47 7.30 -17.26
CA GLU A 292 25.53 7.10 -18.27
C GLU A 292 24.97 7.07 -19.70
N LYS A 293 23.77 6.49 -19.88
CA LYS A 293 23.07 6.49 -21.17
C LYS A 293 22.87 7.90 -21.75
N TYR A 294 22.77 8.92 -20.92
CA TYR A 294 22.62 10.32 -21.33
C TYR A 294 23.91 11.13 -21.23
N GLY A 295 25.06 10.46 -21.05
CA GLY A 295 26.38 11.07 -21.09
C GLY A 295 26.91 11.59 -19.75
N HIS A 296 26.23 11.33 -18.63
CA HIS A 296 26.75 11.64 -17.30
C HIS A 296 27.87 10.65 -16.90
N ARG A 297 28.80 11.08 -16.04
CA ARG A 297 29.97 10.27 -15.65
C ARG A 297 29.93 9.95 -14.16
N LEU A 298 30.14 8.69 -13.79
CA LEU A 298 30.37 8.29 -12.40
C LEU A 298 31.70 8.88 -11.92
N ALA A 299 31.69 9.59 -10.80
CA ALA A 299 32.87 10.21 -10.21
C ALA A 299 33.82 9.14 -9.64
N LEU A 300 35.12 9.32 -9.86
CA LEU A 300 36.17 8.49 -9.26
C LEU A 300 36.46 8.91 -7.82
N ASP A 301 37.08 8.04 -7.04
CA ASP A 301 37.43 8.33 -5.65
C ASP A 301 38.31 9.58 -5.54
N GLY A 302 37.86 10.56 -4.75
CA GLY A 302 38.54 11.84 -4.55
C GLY A 302 38.23 12.92 -5.60
N GLU A 303 37.42 12.63 -6.62
CA GLU A 303 36.92 13.66 -7.54
C GLU A 303 35.78 14.47 -6.93
N GLU A 304 35.65 15.72 -7.36
CA GLU A 304 34.52 16.57 -7.01
C GLU A 304 33.23 16.07 -7.68
N VAL A 305 32.19 15.86 -6.86
CA VAL A 305 30.91 15.31 -7.28
C VAL A 305 29.91 16.45 -7.47
N GLU A 306 29.46 16.68 -8.70
CA GLU A 306 28.44 17.69 -9.01
C GLU A 306 27.03 17.25 -8.59
N ALA A 307 26.74 15.93 -8.56
CA ALA A 307 25.46 15.39 -8.10
C ALA A 307 25.61 14.12 -7.25
N SER A 308 25.30 14.22 -5.96
CA SER A 308 25.38 13.12 -5.00
C SER A 308 24.00 12.52 -4.73
N PHE A 309 23.68 11.38 -5.33
CA PHE A 309 22.41 10.69 -5.08
C PHE A 309 22.50 9.84 -3.81
N VAL A 310 21.49 9.93 -2.95
CA VAL A 310 21.41 9.14 -1.72
C VAL A 310 20.18 8.25 -1.78
N LEU A 311 20.37 6.93 -1.86
CA LEU A 311 19.26 5.98 -1.87
C LEU A 311 18.79 5.70 -0.43
N ILE A 312 17.59 6.17 -0.12
CA ILE A 312 16.95 5.99 1.19
C ILE A 312 16.04 4.77 1.14
N SER A 313 16.26 3.85 2.08
CA SER A 313 15.54 2.57 2.17
C SER A 313 15.48 2.05 3.61
N ALA A 314 14.94 0.84 3.80
CA ALA A 314 14.99 0.14 5.07
C ALA A 314 16.42 -0.19 5.58
N TYR A 315 17.45 -0.03 4.75
CA TYR A 315 18.84 -0.39 5.09
C TYR A 315 19.75 0.83 5.26
N LYS A 316 19.36 1.99 4.73
CA LYS A 316 20.14 3.22 4.80
C LYS A 316 19.25 4.44 4.92
N THR A 317 19.49 5.20 6.00
CA THR A 317 18.75 6.42 6.36
C THR A 317 19.67 7.62 6.61
N GLN A 318 20.98 7.44 6.41
CA GLN A 318 22.05 8.41 6.62
C GLN A 318 22.88 8.58 5.35
N THR A 319 23.56 9.71 5.21
CA THR A 319 24.47 9.96 4.09
C THR A 319 25.89 10.29 4.54
N LYS A 320 26.87 10.00 3.68
CA LYS A 320 28.26 10.46 3.84
C LYS A 320 28.53 11.84 3.23
N TYR A 321 27.56 12.40 2.49
CA TYR A 321 27.70 13.66 1.78
C TYR A 321 27.08 14.80 2.59
N ASP A 322 27.71 15.96 2.59
CA ASP A 322 27.20 17.14 3.29
C ASP A 322 26.27 17.97 2.37
N PRO A 323 24.96 18.05 2.69
CA PRO A 323 24.01 18.82 1.88
C PRO A 323 24.23 20.34 1.87
N ASP A 324 25.03 20.89 2.78
CA ASP A 324 25.32 22.33 2.80
C ASP A 324 26.42 22.72 1.80
N HIS A 325 27.28 21.77 1.41
CA HIS A 325 28.43 22.00 0.55
C HIS A 325 28.35 21.28 -0.79
N GLN A 326 27.50 20.26 -0.91
CA GLN A 326 27.36 19.45 -2.12
C GLN A 326 25.90 19.31 -2.54
N ALA A 327 25.67 19.16 -3.85
CA ALA A 327 24.32 18.94 -4.35
C ALA A 327 23.86 17.51 -4.05
N VAL A 328 23.21 17.32 -2.90
CA VAL A 328 22.68 16.04 -2.45
C VAL A 328 21.25 15.83 -2.92
N TYR A 329 20.99 14.73 -3.63
CA TYR A 329 19.68 14.34 -4.15
C TYR A 329 19.16 13.10 -3.42
N PRO A 330 18.33 13.25 -2.37
CA PRO A 330 17.74 12.11 -1.68
C PRO A 330 16.69 11.44 -2.57
N ILE A 331 16.84 10.13 -2.81
CA ILE A 331 15.89 9.29 -3.55
C ILE A 331 15.29 8.29 -2.57
N ILE A 332 13.98 8.40 -2.30
CA ILE A 332 13.28 7.46 -1.43
C ILE A 332 12.80 6.23 -2.22
N LEU A 333 13.26 5.05 -1.83
CA LEU A 333 12.90 3.75 -2.44
C LEU A 333 11.80 3.05 -1.65
N GLN A 334 11.70 3.31 -0.35
CA GLN A 334 10.73 2.72 0.58
C GLN A 334 10.49 3.72 1.72
N ALA A 335 9.33 3.65 2.37
CA ALA A 335 9.13 4.35 3.63
C ALA A 335 10.20 3.91 4.66
N ALA A 336 10.88 4.88 5.25
CA ALA A 336 11.92 4.65 6.24
C ALA A 336 11.72 5.61 7.42
N ASP A 337 11.90 5.08 8.62
CA ASP A 337 11.90 5.85 9.86
C ASP A 337 13.31 6.37 10.15
N GLU A 338 13.42 7.40 11.00
CA GLU A 338 14.72 7.87 11.51
C GLU A 338 15.71 8.34 10.42
N ILE A 339 15.20 9.05 9.41
CA ILE A 339 16.03 9.69 8.38
C ILE A 339 16.87 10.81 9.01
N GLU A 340 18.13 10.92 8.64
CA GLU A 340 19.05 11.94 9.14
C GLU A 340 18.48 13.37 8.96
N PRO A 341 18.55 14.26 9.99
CA PRO A 341 17.98 15.61 9.91
C PRO A 341 18.49 16.45 8.73
N ALA A 342 19.76 16.28 8.35
CA ALA A 342 20.36 16.96 7.21
C ALA A 342 19.68 16.59 5.87
N LEU A 343 19.19 15.36 5.73
CA LEU A 343 18.43 14.91 4.55
C LEU A 343 16.96 15.36 4.61
N GLN A 344 16.37 15.48 5.81
CA GLN A 344 14.98 15.93 5.98
C GLN A 344 14.75 17.38 5.54
N ARG A 345 15.77 18.23 5.59
CA ARG A 345 15.70 19.63 5.11
C ARG A 345 15.84 19.80 3.58
N ILE A 346 16.13 18.72 2.85
CA ILE A 346 16.28 18.73 1.39
C ILE A 346 15.04 18.11 0.74
N GLN A 347 14.66 18.59 -0.44
CA GLN A 347 13.54 18.04 -1.20
C GLN A 347 13.90 16.69 -1.84
N TRP A 348 13.05 15.68 -1.63
CA TRP A 348 13.29 14.30 -2.08
C TRP A 348 12.69 14.01 -3.45
N ILE A 349 13.29 13.02 -4.13
CA ILE A 349 12.76 12.35 -5.32
C ILE A 349 12.13 11.03 -4.87
N ASP A 350 10.86 10.79 -5.24
CA ASP A 350 10.12 9.62 -4.79
C ASP A 350 10.05 8.52 -5.86
N PHE A 351 10.79 7.43 -5.63
CA PHE A 351 10.84 6.23 -6.48
C PHE A 351 10.18 5.01 -5.81
N ARG A 352 9.35 5.20 -4.78
CA ARG A 352 8.62 4.10 -4.11
C ARG A 352 7.68 3.33 -5.03
N GLN A 353 7.13 3.99 -6.06
CA GLN A 353 6.32 3.34 -7.11
C GLN A 353 7.15 2.60 -8.16
N GLY A 354 8.44 2.43 -7.91
CA GLY A 354 9.45 2.00 -8.85
C GLY A 354 10.18 3.17 -9.51
N VAL A 355 11.35 2.87 -10.07
CA VAL A 355 12.14 3.82 -10.85
C VAL A 355 11.38 4.17 -12.13
N ARG A 356 10.69 5.31 -12.13
CA ARG A 356 9.95 5.86 -13.27
C ARG A 356 10.63 7.14 -13.75
N HIS A 357 10.44 7.46 -15.04
CA HIS A 357 10.93 8.71 -15.62
C HIS A 357 12.45 8.95 -15.47
N MET A 358 13.25 7.87 -15.45
CA MET A 358 14.72 7.93 -15.38
C MET A 358 15.32 8.75 -16.52
N ASP A 359 14.70 8.68 -17.71
CA ASP A 359 15.06 9.50 -18.86
C ASP A 359 14.91 10.99 -18.57
N LYS A 360 13.82 11.39 -17.89
CA LYS A 360 13.61 12.79 -17.50
C LYS A 360 14.58 13.22 -16.41
N LEU A 361 14.85 12.33 -15.44
CA LEU A 361 15.83 12.56 -14.38
C LEU A 361 17.19 12.91 -15.00
N ALA A 362 17.71 12.04 -15.86
CA ALA A 362 19.00 12.22 -16.49
C ALA A 362 19.03 13.51 -17.33
N LYS A 363 18.04 13.71 -18.21
CA LYS A 363 17.98 14.89 -19.09
C LYS A 363 17.92 16.23 -18.36
N LEU A 364 17.33 16.27 -17.17
CA LEU A 364 17.14 17.50 -16.39
C LEU A 364 18.05 17.59 -15.17
N LEU A 365 18.99 16.67 -14.99
CA LEU A 365 19.98 16.78 -13.91
C LEU A 365 20.77 18.10 -13.95
N PRO A 366 21.12 18.66 -15.13
CA PRO A 366 21.73 19.99 -15.21
C PRO A 366 20.81 21.18 -14.93
N GLU A 367 19.49 20.96 -14.94
CA GLU A 367 18.45 21.98 -14.75
C GLU A 367 17.53 21.55 -13.58
N PRO A 368 18.06 21.46 -12.34
CA PRO A 368 17.35 20.88 -11.20
C PRO A 368 16.04 21.60 -10.88
N GLU A 369 15.91 22.89 -11.21
CA GLU A 369 14.69 23.69 -11.05
C GLU A 369 13.50 23.21 -11.89
N ARG A 370 13.74 22.42 -12.94
CA ARG A 370 12.69 21.83 -13.79
C ARG A 370 12.40 20.38 -13.45
N LEU A 371 13.22 19.78 -12.58
CA LEU A 371 13.27 18.34 -12.38
C LEU A 371 11.98 17.77 -11.77
N LEU A 372 11.52 18.31 -10.64
CA LEU A 372 10.33 17.76 -9.95
C LEU A 372 9.07 17.87 -10.80
N ARG A 373 8.90 19.00 -11.49
CA ARG A 373 7.78 19.21 -12.41
C ARG A 373 7.78 18.22 -13.57
N ALA A 374 8.95 17.83 -14.06
CA ALA A 374 9.07 16.84 -15.12
C ALA A 374 8.86 15.40 -14.62
N LEU A 375 9.41 15.07 -13.45
CA LEU A 375 9.22 13.78 -12.78
C LEU A 375 7.75 13.54 -12.42
N ALA A 376 7.02 14.61 -12.11
CA ALA A 376 5.57 14.60 -11.91
C ALA A 376 5.12 13.63 -10.81
N VAL A 377 5.91 13.56 -9.72
CA VAL A 377 5.60 12.71 -8.58
C VAL A 377 4.97 13.56 -7.48
N PRO A 378 3.66 13.40 -7.20
CA PRO A 378 2.99 14.22 -6.20
C PRO A 378 3.44 13.82 -4.79
N PRO A 379 3.27 14.70 -3.78
CA PRO A 379 3.63 14.38 -2.41
C PRO A 379 2.69 13.31 -1.85
N THR A 380 3.26 12.17 -1.51
CA THR A 380 2.54 10.99 -0.99
C THR A 380 2.65 10.84 0.53
N GLY A 381 3.53 11.64 1.16
CA GLY A 381 3.72 11.66 2.61
C GLY A 381 4.21 10.30 3.17
N THR A 382 3.65 9.90 4.30
CA THR A 382 3.99 8.67 5.05
C THR A 382 3.32 7.40 4.51
N GLN A 383 2.69 7.46 3.35
CA GLN A 383 2.02 6.29 2.79
C GLN A 383 3.02 5.18 2.44
N GLU A 384 2.65 3.95 2.78
CA GLU A 384 3.32 2.77 2.26
C GLU A 384 2.94 2.59 0.78
N ILE A 385 3.92 2.79 -0.08
CA ILE A 385 3.78 2.71 -1.52
C ILE A 385 4.83 1.72 -2.03
N PHE A 386 4.41 0.90 -3.00
CA PHE A 386 5.23 -0.17 -3.55
C PHE A 386 5.21 -0.10 -5.08
N PRO A 387 6.21 -0.70 -5.76
CA PRO A 387 6.14 -0.97 -7.18
C PRO A 387 4.91 -1.80 -7.54
N PHE A 388 4.49 -1.76 -8.81
CA PHE A 388 3.25 -2.41 -9.23
C PHE A 388 3.33 -3.94 -9.08
N ALA A 389 4.45 -4.54 -9.49
CA ALA A 389 4.65 -5.99 -9.36
C ALA A 389 4.61 -6.46 -7.89
N VAL A 390 5.20 -5.67 -6.99
CA VAL A 390 5.20 -5.93 -5.54
C VAL A 390 3.78 -5.83 -4.99
N THR A 391 3.02 -4.81 -5.42
CA THR A 391 1.62 -4.63 -5.03
C THR A 391 0.76 -5.80 -5.51
N ALA A 392 0.95 -6.25 -6.75
CA ALA A 392 0.23 -7.41 -7.30
C ALA A 392 0.52 -8.69 -6.50
N LEU A 393 1.79 -8.92 -6.13
CA LEU A 393 2.19 -10.06 -5.30
C LEU A 393 1.61 -9.97 -3.86
N GLN A 394 1.56 -8.77 -3.26
CA GLN A 394 0.88 -8.57 -1.98
C GLN A 394 -0.60 -8.91 -2.06
N TYR A 395 -1.30 -8.46 -3.11
CA TYR A 395 -2.71 -8.79 -3.29
C TYR A 395 -2.94 -10.27 -3.57
N PHE A 396 -2.03 -10.94 -4.26
CA PHE A 396 -2.07 -12.40 -4.41
C PHE A 396 -2.05 -13.10 -3.05
N PHE A 397 -1.08 -12.80 -2.19
CA PHE A 397 -1.01 -13.40 -0.85
C PHE A 397 -2.20 -13.01 0.02
N LEU A 398 -2.63 -11.75 -0.03
CA LEU A 398 -3.78 -11.29 0.74
C LEU A 398 -5.07 -12.00 0.31
N PHE A 399 -5.32 -12.09 -0.99
CA PHE A 399 -6.54 -12.68 -1.53
C PHE A 399 -6.62 -14.19 -1.28
N THR A 400 -5.56 -14.92 -1.65
CA THR A 400 -5.47 -16.36 -1.40
C THR A 400 -5.48 -16.66 0.10
N GLY A 401 -4.83 -15.82 0.89
CA GLY A 401 -4.81 -15.95 2.34
C GLY A 401 -6.16 -15.71 3.01
N ILE A 402 -6.92 -14.69 2.59
CA ILE A 402 -8.30 -14.46 3.08
C ILE A 402 -9.17 -15.69 2.82
N ILE A 403 -9.11 -16.21 1.58
CA ILE A 403 -9.95 -17.35 1.19
C ILE A 403 -9.49 -18.62 1.90
N GLY A 404 -8.19 -18.83 2.03
CA GLY A 404 -7.63 -20.01 2.69
C GLY A 404 -7.86 -20.05 4.19
N VAL A 405 -7.51 -18.97 4.89
CA VAL A 405 -7.72 -18.89 6.34
C VAL A 405 -9.21 -18.87 6.65
N GLY A 406 -10.01 -18.14 5.86
CA GLY A 406 -11.45 -18.07 6.03
C GLY A 406 -12.16 -19.41 5.71
N GLY A 407 -11.74 -20.11 4.67
CA GLY A 407 -12.22 -21.46 4.34
C GLY A 407 -11.93 -22.44 5.48
N LEU A 408 -10.71 -22.42 6.02
CA LEU A 408 -10.34 -23.25 7.18
C LEU A 408 -11.09 -22.90 8.45
N LEU A 409 -11.42 -21.62 8.66
CA LEU A 409 -12.27 -21.20 9.76
C LEU A 409 -13.67 -21.84 9.65
N ILE A 410 -14.28 -21.81 8.46
CA ILE A 410 -15.57 -22.48 8.23
C ILE A 410 -15.47 -23.98 8.44
N SER A 411 -14.42 -24.62 7.92
CA SER A 411 -14.17 -26.05 8.16
C SER A 411 -14.03 -26.37 9.64
N SER A 412 -13.30 -25.55 10.38
CA SER A 412 -13.09 -25.73 11.82
C SER A 412 -14.40 -25.59 12.60
N ILE A 413 -15.23 -24.59 12.31
CA ILE A 413 -16.51 -24.39 13.00
C ILE A 413 -17.49 -25.54 12.67
N SER A 414 -17.49 -26.02 11.43
CA SER A 414 -18.30 -27.18 11.02
C SER A 414 -17.93 -28.44 11.81
N LEU A 415 -16.63 -28.72 11.93
CA LEU A 415 -16.12 -29.86 12.69
C LEU A 415 -16.35 -29.71 14.20
N VAL A 416 -16.19 -28.51 14.77
CA VAL A 416 -16.53 -28.24 16.18
C VAL A 416 -18.02 -28.49 16.42
N THR A 417 -18.89 -28.06 15.51
CA THR A 417 -20.34 -28.27 15.64
C THR A 417 -20.69 -29.75 15.67
N LEU A 418 -20.07 -30.56 14.79
CA LEU A 418 -20.21 -32.03 14.81
C LEU A 418 -19.77 -32.64 16.14
N VAL A 419 -18.60 -32.23 16.63
CA VAL A 419 -18.06 -32.67 17.92
C VAL A 419 -19.01 -32.34 19.07
N LEU A 420 -19.58 -31.13 19.08
CA LEU A 420 -20.52 -30.68 20.12
C LEU A 420 -21.88 -31.40 20.05
N GLN A 421 -22.30 -31.84 18.86
CA GLN A 421 -23.54 -32.59 18.66
C GLN A 421 -23.42 -34.07 19.08
N GLY A 422 -22.26 -34.50 19.58
CA GLY A 422 -22.05 -35.86 20.07
C GLY A 422 -21.68 -36.86 18.98
N ASP A 423 -21.44 -36.41 17.75
CA ASP A 423 -20.99 -37.25 16.63
C ASP A 423 -19.48 -37.50 16.71
N LEU A 424 -19.06 -38.07 17.85
CA LEU A 424 -17.69 -38.16 18.38
C LEU A 424 -16.91 -39.34 17.77
N GLY A 425 -16.85 -39.41 16.45
CA GLY A 425 -15.88 -40.28 15.78
C GLY A 425 -14.45 -39.84 16.11
N GLN A 426 -13.56 -40.79 16.42
CA GLN A 426 -12.11 -40.54 16.57
C GLN A 426 -11.50 -39.85 15.34
N ASP A 427 -12.12 -40.04 14.18
CA ASP A 427 -11.70 -39.43 12.92
C ASP A 427 -12.08 -37.94 12.83
N GLN A 428 -13.19 -37.51 13.43
CA GLN A 428 -13.64 -36.11 13.38
C GLN A 428 -12.78 -35.20 14.24
N TRP A 429 -12.41 -35.65 15.44
CA TRP A 429 -11.44 -34.94 16.29
C TRP A 429 -10.10 -34.74 15.59
N PHE A 430 -9.66 -35.75 14.86
CA PHE A 430 -8.42 -35.67 14.11
C PHE A 430 -8.52 -34.66 12.96
N ARG A 431 -9.60 -34.71 12.16
CA ARG A 431 -9.87 -33.73 11.09
C ARG A 431 -9.89 -32.30 11.63
N LEU A 432 -10.46 -32.08 12.82
CA LEU A 432 -10.50 -30.77 13.48
C LEU A 432 -9.10 -30.27 13.87
N ILE A 433 -8.32 -31.11 14.55
CA ILE A 433 -6.94 -30.76 14.94
C ILE A 433 -6.12 -30.45 13.70
N LEU A 434 -6.25 -31.26 12.65
CA LEU A 434 -5.51 -31.09 11.41
C LEU A 434 -5.88 -29.79 10.69
N ALA A 435 -7.18 -29.47 10.57
CA ALA A 435 -7.64 -28.20 10.01
C ALA A 435 -7.08 -27.00 10.80
N GLY A 436 -7.05 -27.09 12.14
CA GLY A 436 -6.45 -26.08 13.00
C GLY A 436 -4.95 -25.90 12.79
N VAL A 437 -4.19 -27.00 12.75
CA VAL A 437 -2.73 -26.98 12.48
C VAL A 437 -2.44 -26.40 11.11
N ASN A 438 -3.17 -26.81 10.07
CA ASN A 438 -3.03 -26.27 8.72
C ASN A 438 -3.39 -24.78 8.66
N GLY A 439 -4.41 -24.34 9.39
CA GLY A 439 -4.75 -22.93 9.54
C GLY A 439 -3.62 -22.11 10.15
N ILE A 440 -2.98 -22.63 11.21
CA ILE A 440 -1.83 -21.98 11.85
C ILE A 440 -0.65 -21.90 10.88
N PHE A 441 -0.27 -23.01 10.24
CA PHE A 441 0.84 -23.00 9.29
C PHE A 441 0.59 -22.08 8.10
N LEU A 442 -0.63 -22.06 7.60
CA LEU A 442 -1.02 -21.17 6.52
C LEU A 442 -0.91 -19.70 6.95
N ALA A 443 -1.46 -19.35 8.12
CA ALA A 443 -1.40 -18.00 8.66
C ALA A 443 0.05 -17.53 8.88
N VAL A 444 0.91 -18.41 9.40
CA VAL A 444 2.34 -18.15 9.58
C VAL A 444 3.02 -17.94 8.22
N ALA A 445 2.79 -18.82 7.25
CA ALA A 445 3.38 -18.71 5.92
C ALA A 445 2.97 -17.39 5.24
N LEU A 446 1.69 -17.03 5.29
CA LEU A 446 1.16 -15.77 4.75
C LEU A 446 1.73 -14.54 5.46
N PHE A 447 1.82 -14.58 6.79
CA PHE A 447 2.38 -13.49 7.59
C PHE A 447 3.83 -13.22 7.17
N TYR A 448 4.65 -14.27 7.06
CA TYR A 448 6.04 -14.14 6.64
C TYR A 448 6.18 -13.72 5.17
N SER A 449 5.33 -14.21 4.27
CA SER A 449 5.29 -13.76 2.87
C SER A 449 5.00 -12.26 2.75
N LEU A 450 3.96 -11.78 3.45
CA LEU A 450 3.58 -10.36 3.43
C LEU A 450 4.61 -9.47 4.15
N ARG A 451 5.13 -9.92 5.30
CA ARG A 451 6.14 -9.18 6.07
C ARG A 451 7.44 -9.03 5.29
N GLY A 452 7.96 -10.12 4.71
CA GLY A 452 9.18 -10.08 3.91
C GLY A 452 9.05 -9.11 2.75
N LEU A 453 7.92 -9.17 2.04
CA LEU A 453 7.65 -8.31 0.89
C LEU A 453 7.48 -6.83 1.24
N ARG A 454 6.82 -6.49 2.35
CA ARG A 454 6.58 -5.09 2.78
C ARG A 454 7.79 -4.45 3.45
N SER A 455 8.44 -5.18 4.36
CA SER A 455 9.51 -4.61 5.19
C SER A 455 10.86 -4.57 4.48
N ARG A 456 11.07 -5.44 3.48
CA ARG A 456 12.39 -5.73 2.90
C ARG A 456 13.42 -6.18 3.97
N ARG A 457 13.04 -6.51 5.20
CA ARG A 457 13.98 -6.92 6.26
C ARG A 457 13.79 -8.40 6.62
N GLY A 458 14.89 -9.10 6.89
CA GLY A 458 14.89 -10.50 7.29
C GLY A 458 15.03 -11.47 6.12
N GLY A 459 15.17 -12.76 6.43
CA GLY A 459 15.44 -13.76 5.41
C GLY A 459 14.30 -13.90 4.40
N THR A 460 13.06 -13.68 4.84
CA THR A 460 11.85 -13.77 4.01
C THR A 460 11.68 -12.61 3.02
N ALA A 461 12.54 -11.59 3.08
CA ALA A 461 12.58 -10.52 2.09
C ALA A 461 13.18 -10.97 0.74
N ALA A 462 13.84 -12.12 0.67
CA ALA A 462 14.43 -12.65 -0.54
C ALA A 462 13.42 -13.46 -1.39
N LEU A 463 13.69 -13.54 -2.69
CA LEU A 463 12.86 -14.28 -3.64
C LEU A 463 12.76 -15.78 -3.31
N TYR A 464 13.89 -16.43 -2.97
CA TYR A 464 13.91 -17.88 -2.72
C TYR A 464 12.98 -18.29 -1.57
N PRO A 465 13.07 -17.71 -0.36
CA PRO A 465 12.14 -18.04 0.73
C PRO A 465 10.67 -17.70 0.40
N LEU A 466 10.40 -16.66 -0.40
CA LEU A 466 9.04 -16.37 -0.85
C LEU A 466 8.48 -17.45 -1.78
N ILE A 467 9.29 -17.99 -2.69
CA ILE A 467 8.90 -19.13 -3.54
C ILE A 467 8.63 -20.35 -2.66
N VAL A 468 9.52 -20.65 -1.73
CA VAL A 468 9.34 -21.75 -0.76
C VAL A 468 8.01 -21.58 -0.01
N LEU A 469 7.78 -20.43 0.63
CA LEU A 469 6.52 -20.15 1.35
C LEU A 469 5.29 -20.26 0.45
N THR A 470 5.39 -19.87 -0.82
CA THR A 470 4.28 -20.01 -1.79
C THR A 470 3.99 -21.47 -2.11
N ILE A 471 5.01 -22.32 -2.25
CA ILE A 471 4.85 -23.76 -2.45
C ILE A 471 4.26 -24.42 -1.20
N PHE A 472 4.71 -24.03 0.00
CA PHE A 472 4.11 -24.49 1.26
C PHE A 472 2.62 -24.14 1.35
N GLN A 473 2.24 -22.91 0.99
CA GLN A 473 0.82 -22.52 0.92
C GLN A 473 0.03 -23.42 -0.05
N ALA A 474 0.55 -23.62 -1.27
CA ALA A 474 -0.08 -24.50 -2.26
C ALA A 474 -0.28 -25.93 -1.74
N MET A 475 0.72 -26.47 -1.05
CA MET A 475 0.65 -27.82 -0.47
C MET A 475 -0.39 -27.89 0.65
N ILE A 476 -0.41 -26.91 1.56
CA ILE A 476 -1.42 -26.84 2.64
C ILE A 476 -2.83 -26.78 2.04
N TYR A 477 -3.04 -25.99 0.98
CA TYR A 477 -4.32 -25.92 0.28
C TYR A 477 -4.73 -27.24 -0.36
N PHE A 478 -3.82 -27.95 -1.01
CA PHE A 478 -4.08 -29.27 -1.58
C PHE A 478 -4.49 -30.28 -0.51
N THR A 479 -3.72 -30.37 0.58
CA THR A 479 -3.99 -31.33 1.64
C THR A 479 -5.32 -31.06 2.36
N ASN A 480 -5.66 -29.79 2.59
CA ASN A 480 -6.93 -29.45 3.24
C ASN A 480 -8.16 -29.95 2.47
N VAL A 481 -8.07 -30.09 1.14
CA VAL A 481 -9.13 -30.68 0.33
C VAL A 481 -9.17 -32.20 0.49
N SER A 482 -8.03 -32.88 0.41
CA SER A 482 -7.97 -34.34 0.44
C SER A 482 -8.47 -34.94 1.75
N THR A 483 -8.39 -34.19 2.85
CA THR A 483 -8.76 -34.66 4.20
C THR A 483 -10.25 -34.53 4.52
N ILE A 484 -10.94 -33.55 3.93
CA ILE A 484 -12.33 -33.22 4.28
C ILE A 484 -13.34 -33.76 3.25
N ALA A 485 -12.92 -34.03 2.01
CA ALA A 485 -13.80 -34.40 0.89
C ALA A 485 -14.44 -35.81 0.94
N TYR A 486 -14.32 -36.58 2.03
CA TYR A 486 -14.82 -37.97 2.10
C TYR A 486 -15.84 -38.17 3.22
N SER A 487 -17.05 -38.59 2.85
CA SER A 487 -18.15 -39.02 3.72
C SER A 487 -19.05 -39.99 2.95
N ASP A 488 -19.12 -41.24 3.39
CA ASP A 488 -20.10 -42.23 2.93
C ASP A 488 -21.00 -42.55 4.13
N GLY A 489 -22.12 -41.85 4.25
CA GLY A 489 -22.98 -41.89 5.43
C GLY A 489 -24.43 -41.55 5.12
N SER A 490 -25.35 -42.18 5.85
CA SER A 490 -26.80 -41.99 5.69
C SER A 490 -27.39 -40.86 6.53
N ASP A 491 -26.62 -40.29 7.47
CA ASP A 491 -27.06 -39.15 8.28
C ASP A 491 -26.90 -37.84 7.49
N GLN A 492 -28.04 -37.25 7.12
CA GLN A 492 -28.09 -36.03 6.33
C GLN A 492 -27.46 -34.83 7.04
N ASN A 493 -27.54 -34.72 8.37
CA ASN A 493 -26.93 -33.61 9.12
C ASN A 493 -25.41 -33.72 9.13
N LEU A 494 -24.89 -34.93 9.30
CA LEU A 494 -23.47 -35.23 9.19
C LEU A 494 -22.93 -34.91 7.79
N VAL A 495 -23.63 -35.39 6.75
CA VAL A 495 -23.27 -35.13 5.34
C VAL A 495 -23.24 -33.62 5.07
N ASN A 496 -24.22 -32.88 5.56
CA ASN A 496 -24.36 -31.44 5.40
C ASN A 496 -23.19 -30.64 6.04
N LEU A 497 -22.82 -30.96 7.28
CA LEU A 497 -21.72 -30.31 7.99
C LEU A 497 -20.35 -30.68 7.42
N LEU A 498 -20.14 -31.93 7.03
CA LEU A 498 -18.91 -32.35 6.34
C LEU A 498 -18.79 -31.72 4.95
N THR A 499 -19.92 -31.58 4.24
CA THR A 499 -19.97 -30.87 2.95
C THR A 499 -19.59 -29.40 3.12
N SER A 500 -20.13 -28.72 4.15
CA SER A 500 -19.78 -27.34 4.48
C SER A 500 -18.28 -27.19 4.77
N ALA A 501 -17.72 -28.12 5.53
CA ALA A 501 -16.29 -28.16 5.81
C ALA A 501 -15.45 -28.39 4.55
N ALA A 502 -15.89 -29.27 3.65
CA ALA A 502 -15.19 -29.60 2.41
C ALA A 502 -15.21 -28.42 1.44
N ILE A 503 -16.33 -27.70 1.32
CA ILE A 503 -16.47 -26.53 0.45
C ILE A 503 -15.45 -25.46 0.82
N GLY A 504 -15.26 -25.15 2.12
CA GLY A 504 -14.26 -24.19 2.57
C GLY A 504 -12.84 -24.52 2.08
N SER A 505 -12.46 -25.79 2.16
CA SER A 505 -11.19 -26.29 1.64
C SER A 505 -11.11 -26.25 0.11
N ILE A 506 -12.17 -26.70 -0.60
CA ILE A 506 -12.20 -26.79 -2.06
C ILE A 506 -12.08 -25.41 -2.70
N MET A 507 -12.78 -24.41 -2.15
CA MET A 507 -12.67 -23.01 -2.60
C MET A 507 -11.23 -22.54 -2.60
N THR A 508 -10.49 -22.88 -1.55
CA THR A 508 -9.10 -22.49 -1.39
C THR A 508 -8.19 -23.14 -2.43
N PHE A 509 -8.37 -24.43 -2.68
CA PHE A 509 -7.62 -25.19 -3.69
C PHE A 509 -7.87 -24.69 -5.11
N ILE A 510 -9.09 -24.25 -5.44
CA ILE A 510 -9.42 -23.71 -6.77
C ILE A 510 -8.89 -22.29 -6.92
N VAL A 511 -9.04 -21.45 -5.90
CA VAL A 511 -8.73 -20.02 -6.02
C VAL A 511 -7.23 -19.77 -6.10
N PHE A 512 -6.41 -20.54 -5.40
CA PHE A 512 -4.95 -20.38 -5.45
C PHE A 512 -4.35 -20.47 -6.86
N PRO A 513 -4.56 -21.56 -7.65
CA PRO A 513 -4.02 -21.67 -9.00
C PRO A 513 -4.61 -20.62 -9.94
N VAL A 514 -5.90 -20.27 -9.81
CA VAL A 514 -6.51 -19.19 -10.60
C VAL A 514 -5.82 -17.85 -10.30
N ALA A 515 -5.63 -17.52 -9.04
CA ALA A 515 -4.92 -16.30 -8.63
C ALA A 515 -3.46 -16.31 -9.09
N LEU A 516 -2.81 -17.49 -9.10
CA LEU A 516 -1.45 -17.66 -9.59
C LEU A 516 -1.36 -17.40 -11.11
N VAL A 517 -2.30 -17.95 -11.90
CA VAL A 517 -2.40 -17.72 -13.35
C VAL A 517 -2.63 -16.25 -13.68
N ILE A 518 -3.36 -15.51 -12.83
CA ILE A 518 -3.58 -14.07 -12.99
C ILE A 518 -2.32 -13.26 -12.65
N VAL A 519 -1.65 -13.59 -11.53
CA VAL A 519 -0.51 -12.79 -11.06
C VAL A 519 0.76 -13.07 -11.86
N LEU A 520 1.01 -14.31 -12.28
CA LEU A 520 2.26 -14.71 -12.90
C LEU A 520 2.62 -13.91 -14.16
N PRO A 521 1.71 -13.67 -15.14
CA PRO A 521 1.99 -12.83 -16.30
C PRO A 521 2.37 -11.41 -15.90
N ILE A 522 1.72 -10.84 -14.88
CA ILE A 522 2.03 -9.51 -14.35
C ILE A 522 3.48 -9.48 -13.83
N LEU A 523 3.86 -10.48 -13.04
CA LEU A 523 5.21 -10.57 -12.47
C LEU A 523 6.28 -10.78 -13.53
N LEU A 524 6.00 -11.59 -14.57
CA LEU A 524 6.92 -11.82 -15.68
C LEU A 524 7.13 -10.56 -16.52
N ILE A 525 6.05 -9.86 -16.90
CA ILE A 525 6.12 -8.60 -17.66
C ILE A 525 6.86 -7.52 -16.86
N ARG A 526 6.66 -7.48 -15.54
CA ARG A 526 7.23 -6.48 -14.63
C ARG A 526 8.40 -7.01 -13.80
N TRP A 527 9.12 -8.03 -14.30
CA TRP A 527 10.17 -8.72 -13.56
C TRP A 527 11.26 -7.77 -13.03
N ARG A 528 11.62 -6.74 -13.81
CA ARG A 528 12.58 -5.71 -13.40
C ARG A 528 12.18 -4.94 -12.13
N GLU A 529 10.88 -4.76 -11.88
CA GLU A 529 10.42 -4.11 -10.65
C GLU A 529 10.65 -5.02 -9.44
N LEU A 530 10.44 -6.32 -9.58
CA LEU A 530 10.71 -7.32 -8.54
C LEU A 530 12.20 -7.46 -8.25
N THR A 531 13.03 -7.56 -9.29
CA THR A 531 14.48 -7.74 -9.11
C THR A 531 15.12 -6.56 -8.38
N ARG A 532 14.63 -5.33 -8.61
CA ARG A 532 15.07 -4.16 -7.85
C ARG A 532 14.59 -4.22 -6.40
N TRP A 533 13.33 -4.60 -6.21
CA TRP A 533 12.72 -4.63 -4.89
C TRP A 533 13.39 -5.63 -3.96
N PHE A 534 13.73 -6.82 -4.45
CA PHE A 534 14.41 -7.83 -3.65
C PHE A 534 15.87 -7.45 -3.40
N PRO A 535 16.38 -7.59 -2.15
CA PRO A 535 17.74 -7.20 -1.81
C PRO A 535 18.77 -8.10 -2.52
N ARG A 536 19.82 -7.49 -3.06
CA ARG A 536 20.89 -8.22 -3.79
C ARG A 536 21.76 -9.06 -2.87
N ARG A 537 22.34 -8.42 -1.84
CA ARG A 537 23.05 -9.07 -0.73
C ARG A 537 22.09 -9.10 0.46
N GLN A 538 22.16 -10.14 1.29
CA GLN A 538 21.01 -10.46 2.13
C GLN A 538 21.19 -10.19 3.60
N SER A 539 20.10 -9.73 4.21
CA SER A 539 19.96 -9.67 5.65
C SER A 539 19.95 -11.07 6.24
N LYS A 540 20.81 -11.28 7.25
CA LYS A 540 20.77 -12.46 8.11
C LYS A 540 19.35 -12.67 8.65
N PRO A 541 18.93 -13.93 8.93
CA PRO A 541 17.62 -14.18 9.49
C PRO A 541 17.46 -13.41 10.81
N THR A 542 16.32 -12.75 10.96
CA THR A 542 16.07 -11.79 12.05
C THR A 542 15.50 -12.44 13.29
N ASN A 543 14.98 -13.67 13.18
CA ASN A 543 14.29 -14.36 14.26
C ASN A 543 14.55 -15.87 14.26
N GLY A 544 14.04 -16.56 15.28
CA GLY A 544 14.21 -18.00 15.47
C GLY A 544 13.50 -18.84 14.39
N LEU A 545 12.31 -18.43 13.93
CA LEU A 545 11.54 -19.17 12.94
C LEU A 545 12.19 -19.14 11.56
N GLU A 546 12.70 -17.99 11.13
CA GLU A 546 13.45 -17.88 9.86
C GLU A 546 14.69 -18.78 9.87
N ARG A 547 15.37 -18.90 11.02
CA ARG A 547 16.51 -19.82 11.19
C ARG A 547 16.07 -21.28 11.20
N LEU A 548 15.00 -21.60 11.93
CA LEU A 548 14.50 -22.96 12.09
C LEU A 548 14.08 -23.57 10.74
N PHE A 549 13.40 -22.78 9.90
CA PHE A 549 12.89 -23.22 8.60
C PHE A 549 13.80 -22.84 7.42
N LEU A 550 15.02 -22.39 7.68
CA LEU A 550 15.98 -21.95 6.64
C LEU A 550 15.36 -20.95 5.64
N LEU A 551 14.52 -20.04 6.13
CA LEU A 551 13.83 -19.02 5.32
C LEU A 551 14.71 -17.79 5.12
N TYR A 552 15.86 -18.00 4.50
CA TYR A 552 16.81 -16.97 4.08
C TYR A 552 17.53 -17.51 2.85
N SER A 553 18.01 -16.66 1.94
CA SER A 553 18.64 -17.22 0.74
C SER A 553 19.99 -17.82 1.07
N PRO A 554 20.36 -18.87 0.33
CA PRO A 554 21.66 -19.50 0.44
C PRO A 554 22.77 -18.56 -0.06
N LEU A 555 23.92 -18.60 0.62
CA LEU A 555 25.11 -17.79 0.28
C LEU A 555 25.89 -18.37 -0.90
N ASN A 556 25.79 -19.68 -1.14
CA ASN A 556 26.49 -20.38 -2.20
C ASN A 556 25.65 -21.55 -2.72
N PHE A 557 26.08 -22.12 -3.85
CA PHE A 557 25.37 -23.21 -4.52
C PHE A 557 25.19 -24.46 -3.63
N ARG A 558 26.18 -24.80 -2.80
CA ARG A 558 26.08 -25.93 -1.86
C ARG A 558 24.97 -25.71 -0.81
N SER A 559 24.88 -24.50 -0.28
CA SER A 559 23.83 -24.11 0.67
C SER A 559 22.46 -24.13 0.00
N LEU A 560 22.38 -23.73 -1.28
CA LEU A 560 21.12 -23.79 -2.05
C LEU A 560 20.63 -25.22 -2.20
N ILE A 561 21.51 -26.15 -2.57
CA ILE A 561 21.17 -27.57 -2.65
C ILE A 561 20.67 -28.08 -1.30
N PHE A 562 21.43 -27.80 -0.23
CA PHE A 562 21.07 -28.24 1.12
C PHE A 562 19.69 -27.71 1.56
N GLN A 563 19.46 -26.40 1.43
CA GLN A 563 18.18 -25.79 1.77
C GLN A 563 17.06 -26.35 0.90
N SER A 564 17.29 -26.52 -0.41
CA SER A 564 16.28 -27.07 -1.32
C SER A 564 15.91 -28.51 -0.96
N ILE A 565 16.89 -29.35 -0.58
CA ILE A 565 16.65 -30.70 -0.07
C ILE A 565 15.86 -30.63 1.24
N PHE A 566 16.23 -29.74 2.16
CA PHE A 566 15.51 -29.56 3.42
C PHE A 566 14.05 -29.17 3.20
N HIS A 567 13.77 -28.19 2.34
CA HIS A 567 12.40 -27.76 2.05
C HIS A 567 11.61 -28.82 1.30
N LEU A 568 12.23 -29.51 0.33
CA LEU A 568 11.59 -30.62 -0.38
C LEU A 568 11.28 -31.79 0.55
N ALA A 569 12.22 -32.18 1.42
CA ALA A 569 12.03 -33.22 2.42
C ALA A 569 10.93 -32.81 3.42
N SER A 570 10.89 -31.54 3.83
CA SER A 570 9.84 -31.02 4.71
C SER A 570 8.46 -31.07 4.04
N LEU A 571 8.36 -30.69 2.77
CA LEU A 571 7.12 -30.76 1.98
C LEU A 571 6.67 -32.20 1.76
N LEU A 572 7.59 -33.09 1.38
CA LEU A 572 7.32 -34.50 1.16
C LEU A 572 6.92 -35.19 2.47
N TYR A 573 7.59 -34.87 3.58
CA TYR A 573 7.26 -35.38 4.89
C TYR A 573 5.87 -34.90 5.34
N TYR A 574 5.58 -33.61 5.18
CA TYR A 574 4.24 -33.06 5.44
C TYR A 574 3.19 -33.81 4.62
N PHE A 575 3.42 -33.98 3.31
CA PHE A 575 2.53 -34.73 2.42
C PHE A 575 2.35 -36.20 2.81
N ILE A 576 3.44 -36.91 3.15
CA ILE A 576 3.41 -38.31 3.57
C ILE A 576 2.63 -38.45 4.86
N LEU A 577 2.97 -37.66 5.89
CA LEU A 577 2.29 -37.63 7.18
C LEU A 577 0.77 -37.53 6.96
N LEU A 578 0.34 -36.67 6.04
CA LEU A 578 -1.07 -36.47 5.73
C LEU A 578 -1.74 -37.63 4.97
N ILE A 579 -0.99 -38.36 4.14
CA ILE A 579 -1.49 -39.55 3.42
C ILE A 579 -1.46 -40.79 4.31
N THR A 580 -0.39 -41.03 5.06
CA THR A 580 -0.29 -42.17 5.97
C THR A 580 -1.36 -42.10 7.06
N PHE A 581 -1.75 -40.89 7.49
CA PHE A 581 -2.88 -40.70 8.40
C PHE A 581 -4.24 -41.13 7.82
N GLN A 582 -4.42 -41.22 6.50
CA GLN A 582 -5.66 -41.69 5.87
C GLN A 582 -5.70 -43.21 5.67
N VAL A 583 -4.55 -43.90 5.74
CA VAL A 583 -4.41 -45.28 5.23
C VAL A 583 -3.86 -46.25 6.27
N LEU A 584 -3.07 -45.79 7.25
CA LEU A 584 -2.34 -46.65 8.18
C LEU A 584 -2.79 -46.42 9.63
N ASP A 585 -3.24 -47.50 10.28
CA ASP A 585 -3.61 -47.56 11.71
C ASP A 585 -2.36 -47.55 12.61
N ILE A 586 -1.54 -46.49 12.50
CA ILE A 586 -0.29 -46.31 13.25
C ILE A 586 -0.54 -45.39 14.46
N SER A 587 0.09 -45.70 15.60
CA SER A 587 -0.10 -44.93 16.83
C SER A 587 0.28 -43.45 16.66
N ARG A 588 -0.72 -42.58 16.90
CA ARG A 588 -0.72 -41.13 16.66
C ARG A 588 0.44 -40.34 17.31
N THR A 589 1.04 -40.86 18.38
CA THR A 589 2.19 -40.26 19.08
C THR A 589 3.54 -40.49 18.39
N PHE A 590 3.67 -41.57 17.59
CA PHE A 590 4.93 -41.93 16.94
C PHE A 590 5.28 -40.96 15.80
N GLU A 591 4.29 -40.51 15.03
CA GLU A 591 4.52 -39.64 13.88
C GLU A 591 4.85 -38.19 14.26
N ILE A 592 4.21 -37.64 15.30
CA ILE A 592 4.55 -36.30 15.83
C ILE A 592 5.98 -36.25 16.37
N VAL A 593 6.39 -37.31 17.08
CA VAL A 593 7.77 -37.45 17.58
C VAL A 593 8.75 -37.59 16.42
N LEU A 594 8.41 -38.36 15.39
CA LEU A 594 9.22 -38.48 14.18
C LEU A 594 9.38 -37.13 13.46
N MET A 595 8.33 -36.31 13.39
CA MET A 595 8.39 -34.98 12.78
C MET A 595 9.35 -34.06 13.53
N LEU A 596 9.24 -34.01 14.86
CA LEU A 596 10.15 -33.24 15.69
C LEU A 596 11.58 -33.75 15.56
N LEU A 597 11.79 -35.06 15.50
CA LEU A 597 13.11 -35.67 15.30
C LEU A 597 13.68 -35.35 13.91
N VAL A 598 12.88 -35.35 12.85
CA VAL A 598 13.31 -34.99 11.49
C VAL A 598 13.68 -33.51 11.41
N ILE A 599 12.85 -32.61 11.96
CA ILE A 599 13.16 -31.17 12.02
C ILE A 599 14.43 -30.93 12.85
N LEU A 600 14.57 -31.59 14.00
CA LEU A 600 15.76 -31.49 14.84
C LEU A 600 17.00 -32.09 14.17
N PHE A 601 16.85 -33.19 13.42
CA PHE A 601 17.93 -33.82 12.66
C PHE A 601 18.41 -32.93 11.52
N PHE A 602 17.50 -32.38 10.71
CA PHE A 602 17.87 -31.45 9.66
C PHE A 602 18.44 -30.15 10.21
N ARG A 603 17.94 -29.66 11.35
CA ARG A 603 18.55 -28.53 12.06
C ARG A 603 19.97 -28.85 12.54
N TRP A 604 20.17 -30.01 13.14
CA TRP A 604 21.48 -30.49 13.58
C TRP A 604 22.45 -30.62 12.39
N LEU A 605 21.98 -31.16 11.27
CA LEU A 605 22.75 -31.30 10.03
C LEU A 605 23.08 -29.93 9.42
N ALA A 606 22.13 -28.98 9.42
CA ALA A 606 22.34 -27.61 8.96
C ALA A 606 23.41 -26.88 9.78
N VAL A 607 23.38 -27.04 11.11
CA VAL A 607 24.41 -26.48 12.01
C VAL A 607 25.78 -27.09 11.71
N ARG A 608 25.89 -28.41 11.54
CA ARG A 608 27.15 -29.09 11.20
C ARG A 608 27.69 -28.74 9.83
N MET A 609 26.85 -28.49 8.83
CA MET A 609 27.28 -28.11 7.49
C MET A 609 27.64 -26.62 7.36
N SER A 610 27.26 -25.81 8.35
CA SER A 610 27.62 -24.38 8.43
C SER A 610 28.94 -24.12 9.16
N GLN A 611 29.43 -25.11 9.92
CA GLN A 611 30.78 -25.20 10.48
C GLN A 611 31.71 -25.81 9.44
#